data_AF-A0AAF1KVY6-F1
#
_entry.id   AF-A0AAF1KVY6-F1
#
_cell.length_a   1.000
_cell.length_b   1.000
_cell.length_c   1.000
_cell.angle_alpha   90.00
_cell.angle_beta   90.00
_cell.angle_gamma   90.00
#
_symmetry.space_group_name_H-M   'P 1'
#
loop_
_entity.id
_entity.type
_entity.pdbx_description
1 polymer ?
#
loop_
_entity_poly.entity_id
_entity_poly.type
_entity_poly.pdbx_seq_one_letter_code
_entity_poly.pdbx_strand_id
1 'polypeptide(L)'
;MMKSHHRLLAILSVAISLSACVDHIGKPLLLPVGTPAQFPGVVHVMCVGDADAAYDRQKEEFAYRARMNGPGVLPSEVPAQESQAEAAARMKYMSCVSSQGYRAVFN
;
A
#
# COMPACT_ATOMS: atom_id res chain seq x y z
N MET A 1 7.76 -16.10 -36.55
CA MET A 1 7.32 -15.98 -35.14
C MET A 1 8.18 -15.03 -34.28
N MET A 2 9.41 -14.67 -34.65
CA MET A 2 10.31 -13.81 -33.82
C MET A 2 9.84 -12.35 -33.64
N LYS A 3 9.17 -11.73 -34.63
CA LYS A 3 8.69 -10.33 -34.56
C LYS A 3 7.66 -10.08 -33.45
N SER A 4 6.92 -11.11 -33.03
CA SER A 4 5.90 -10.98 -31.97
C SER A 4 6.54 -10.86 -30.58
N HIS A 5 7.60 -11.63 -30.32
CA HIS A 5 8.30 -11.61 -29.03
C HIS A 5 9.01 -10.29 -28.75
N HIS A 6 9.61 -9.66 -29.77
CA HIS A 6 10.24 -8.35 -29.61
C HIS A 6 9.22 -7.23 -29.32
N ARG A 7 8.02 -7.32 -29.89
CA ARG A 7 6.93 -6.37 -29.60
C ARG A 7 6.42 -6.54 -28.17
N LEU A 8 6.25 -7.79 -27.72
CA LEU A 8 5.86 -8.10 -26.35
C LEU A 8 6.89 -7.59 -25.33
N LEU A 9 8.19 -7.81 -25.56
CA LEU A 9 9.25 -7.29 -24.69
C LEU A 9 9.27 -5.75 -24.66
N ALA A 10 9.10 -5.10 -25.82
CA ALA A 10 9.07 -3.65 -25.89
C ALA A 10 7.87 -3.07 -25.11
N ILE A 11 6.68 -3.65 -25.28
CA ILE A 11 5.48 -3.23 -24.54
C ILE A 11 5.67 -3.46 -23.03
N LEU A 12 6.26 -4.59 -22.61
CA LEU A 12 6.55 -4.84 -21.20
C LEU A 12 7.53 -3.81 -20.64
N SER A 13 8.60 -3.50 -21.36
CA SER A 13 9.59 -2.51 -20.92
C SER A 13 9.00 -1.11 -20.79
N VAL A 14 8.12 -0.70 -21.71
CA VAL A 14 7.43 0.58 -21.65
C VAL A 14 6.43 0.62 -20.49
N ALA A 15 5.70 -0.46 -20.23
CA ALA A 15 4.81 -0.56 -19.08
C ALA A 15 5.55 -0.49 -17.74
N ILE A 16 6.70 -1.17 -17.62
CA ILE A 16 7.56 -1.11 -16.42
C ILE A 16 8.18 0.29 -16.25
N SER A 17 8.55 0.95 -17.35
CA SER A 17 9.08 2.31 -17.32
C SER A 17 8.01 3.33 -16.90
N LEU A 18 6.78 3.20 -17.43
CA LEU A 18 5.66 4.06 -17.05
C LEU A 18 5.24 3.82 -15.60
N SER A 19 5.22 2.57 -15.10
CA SER A 19 4.90 2.31 -13.69
C SER A 19 5.95 2.94 -12.76
N ALA A 20 7.24 2.87 -13.12
CA ALA A 20 8.32 3.48 -12.35
C ALA A 20 8.21 5.02 -12.27
N CYS A 21 7.67 5.69 -13.30
CA CYS A 21 7.46 7.14 -13.28
C CYS A 21 6.22 7.59 -12.49
N VAL A 22 5.16 6.77 -12.44
CA VAL A 22 3.95 7.08 -11.65
C VAL A 22 4.13 6.70 -10.18
N ASP A 23 5.01 5.75 -9.89
CA ASP A 23 5.27 5.22 -8.55
C ASP A 23 5.89 6.19 -7.55
N HIS A 24 6.41 7.35 -7.98
CA HIS A 24 6.96 8.33 -7.05
C HIS A 24 5.92 9.23 -6.38
N ILE A 25 4.69 9.30 -6.90
CA ILE A 25 3.62 10.10 -6.28
C ILE A 25 2.93 9.22 -5.23
N GLY A 26 3.36 9.33 -3.98
CA GLY A 26 2.74 8.68 -2.82
C GLY A 26 3.53 7.52 -2.20
N LYS A 27 4.65 7.07 -2.78
CA LYS A 27 5.52 6.07 -2.15
C LYS A 27 6.45 6.71 -1.12
N PRO A 28 6.51 6.20 0.12
CA PRO A 28 7.39 6.75 1.14
C PRO A 28 8.85 6.43 0.83
N LEU A 29 9.72 7.41 1.04
CA LEU A 29 11.17 7.19 1.05
C LEU A 29 11.54 6.37 2.28
N LEU A 30 12.14 5.20 2.11
CA LEU A 30 12.60 4.37 3.24
C LEU A 30 14.04 4.72 3.60
N LEU A 31 14.20 5.52 4.66
CA LEU A 31 15.51 5.92 5.18
C LEU A 31 16.03 4.85 6.16
N PRO A 32 17.23 4.28 5.95
CA PRO A 32 17.81 3.33 6.89
C PRO A 32 18.18 4.04 8.19
N VAL A 33 17.80 3.46 9.33
CA VAL A 33 18.14 3.98 10.67
C VAL A 33 19.26 3.15 11.32
N GLY A 34 19.72 2.09 10.64
CA GLY A 34 20.81 1.21 11.06
C GLY A 34 21.37 0.40 9.88
N THR A 35 21.68 -0.87 10.11
CA THR A 35 22.10 -1.83 9.05
C THR A 35 20.95 -2.79 8.72
N PRO A 36 19.97 -2.36 7.91
CA PRO A 36 18.83 -3.20 7.55
C PRO A 36 19.27 -4.45 6.79
N ALA A 37 18.65 -5.59 7.11
CA ALA A 37 18.98 -6.89 6.52
C ALA A 37 18.45 -7.06 5.08
N GLN A 38 17.42 -6.29 4.72
CA GLN A 38 16.73 -6.38 3.44
C GLN A 38 16.76 -5.04 2.72
N PHE A 39 16.77 -5.07 1.39
CA PHE A 39 16.70 -3.86 0.58
C PHE A 39 15.35 -3.13 0.75
N PRO A 40 15.34 -1.79 0.63
CA PRO A 40 14.13 -0.99 0.90
C PRO A 40 12.96 -1.35 -0.02
N GLY A 41 13.23 -1.72 -1.29
CA GLY A 41 12.17 -2.16 -2.20
C GLY A 41 11.48 -3.45 -1.76
N VAL A 42 12.23 -4.40 -1.19
CA VAL A 42 11.69 -5.66 -0.67
C VAL A 42 10.84 -5.39 0.58
N VAL A 43 11.37 -4.58 1.49
CA VAL A 43 10.65 -4.15 2.71
C VAL A 43 9.36 -3.42 2.35
N HIS A 44 9.38 -2.52 1.35
CA HIS A 44 8.20 -1.81 0.90
C HIS A 44 7.10 -2.78 0.45
N VAL A 45 7.40 -3.69 -0.49
CA VAL A 45 6.40 -4.64 -1.02
C VAL A 45 5.83 -5.53 0.08
N MET A 46 6.69 -6.05 0.96
CA MET A 46 6.26 -6.88 2.08
C MET A 46 5.33 -6.10 3.03
N CYS A 47 5.70 -4.88 3.41
CA CYS A 47 4.93 -4.06 4.34
C CYS A 47 3.66 -3.47 3.72
N VAL A 48 3.59 -3.29 2.39
CA VAL A 48 2.34 -2.91 1.70
C VAL A 48 1.30 -4.02 1.85
N GLY A 49 1.67 -5.29 1.68
CA GLY A 49 0.73 -6.41 1.86
C GLY A 49 0.10 -6.43 3.26
N ASP A 50 0.90 -6.17 4.31
CA ASP A 50 0.39 -6.07 5.69
C ASP A 50 -0.53 -4.86 5.91
N ALA A 51 -0.25 -3.75 5.22
CA ALA A 51 -1.04 -2.53 5.26
C ALA A 51 -2.40 -2.72 4.56
N ASP A 52 -2.41 -3.34 3.38
CA ASP A 52 -3.62 -3.64 2.61
C ASP A 52 -4.54 -4.60 3.40
N ALA A 53 -3.97 -5.65 3.99
CA ALA A 53 -4.73 -6.56 4.85
C ALA A 53 -5.32 -5.85 6.08
N ALA A 54 -4.67 -4.80 6.59
CA ALA A 54 -5.20 -4.01 7.69
C ALA A 54 -6.30 -3.04 7.26
N TYR A 55 -6.16 -2.43 6.08
CA TYR A 55 -7.18 -1.61 5.45
C TYR A 55 -8.47 -2.41 5.24
N ASP A 56 -8.36 -3.58 4.61
CA ASP A 56 -9.50 -4.45 4.32
C ASP A 56 -10.21 -4.90 5.60
N ARG A 57 -9.46 -5.35 6.60
CA ARG A 57 -10.02 -5.72 7.91
C ARG A 57 -10.76 -4.57 8.58
N GLN A 58 -10.25 -3.33 8.50
CA GLN A 58 -10.97 -2.18 9.06
C GLN A 58 -12.28 -1.89 8.32
N LYS A 59 -12.31 -2.07 7.00
CA LYS A 59 -13.55 -1.93 6.22
C LYS A 59 -14.56 -3.02 6.56
N GLU A 60 -14.10 -4.26 6.75
CA GLU A 60 -14.93 -5.37 7.21
C GLU A 60 -15.50 -5.12 8.60
N GLU A 61 -14.67 -4.68 9.55
CA GLU A 61 -15.10 -4.33 10.92
C GLU A 61 -16.15 -3.22 10.89
N PHE A 62 -15.95 -2.20 10.06
CA PHE A 62 -16.92 -1.12 9.90
C PHE A 62 -18.23 -1.64 9.30
N ALA A 63 -18.18 -2.45 8.24
CA ALA A 63 -19.35 -3.06 7.63
C ALA A 63 -20.11 -3.97 8.62
N TYR A 64 -19.39 -4.68 9.48
CA TYR A 64 -19.98 -5.48 10.55
C TYR A 64 -20.71 -4.59 11.58
N ARG A 65 -20.07 -3.51 12.04
CA ARG A 65 -20.69 -2.54 12.97
C ARG A 65 -21.94 -1.90 12.36
N ALA A 66 -21.89 -1.53 11.09
CA ALA A 66 -23.02 -0.97 10.38
C ALA A 66 -24.21 -1.93 10.31
N ARG A 67 -23.97 -3.24 10.15
CA ARG A 67 -25.03 -4.27 10.18
C ARG A 67 -25.66 -4.45 11.57
N MET A 68 -24.90 -4.23 12.64
CA MET A 68 -25.38 -4.37 14.02
C MET A 68 -26.22 -3.17 14.49
N ASN A 69 -25.95 -1.96 13.97
CA ASN A 69 -26.53 -0.71 14.45
C ASN A 69 -27.84 -0.28 13.78
N GLY A 70 -28.45 -1.10 12.91
CA GLY A 70 -29.66 -0.72 12.17
C GLY A 70 -29.35 -0.18 10.77
N PRO A 71 -30.20 0.66 10.14
CA PRO A 71 -30.22 0.87 8.70
C PRO A 71 -28.95 1.55 8.16
N GLY A 72 -27.93 0.73 7.86
CA GLY A 72 -26.85 0.99 6.93
C GLY A 72 -25.85 2.07 7.33
N VAL A 73 -24.70 2.06 6.63
CA VAL A 73 -23.72 3.14 6.67
C VAL A 73 -24.39 4.41 6.17
N LEU A 74 -24.43 5.45 6.99
CA LEU A 74 -24.92 6.75 6.54
C LEU A 74 -23.92 7.31 5.50
N PRO A 75 -24.38 7.98 4.42
CA PRO A 75 -23.47 8.58 3.45
C PRO A 75 -22.42 9.53 4.09
N SER A 76 -22.76 10.14 5.22
CA SER A 76 -21.87 10.99 6.03
C SER A 76 -20.73 10.23 6.72
N GLU A 77 -20.85 8.92 6.92
CA GLU A 77 -19.86 8.09 7.60
C GLU A 77 -18.85 7.45 6.65
N VAL A 78 -19.16 7.41 5.34
CA VAL A 78 -18.27 6.86 4.31
C VAL A 78 -16.88 7.54 4.29
N PRO A 79 -16.76 8.88 4.37
CA PRO A 79 -15.45 9.52 4.45
C PRO A 79 -14.69 9.19 5.75
N ALA A 80 -15.41 9.06 6.86
CA ALA A 80 -14.84 8.70 8.15
C ALA A 80 -14.36 7.24 8.18
N GLN A 81 -15.09 6.33 7.52
CA GLN A 81 -14.68 4.94 7.32
C GLN A 81 -13.37 4.87 6.54
N GLU A 82 -13.32 5.54 5.39
CA GLU A 82 -12.17 5.49 4.50
C GLU A 82 -10.92 6.03 5.21
N SER A 83 -11.02 7.19 5.87
CA SER A 83 -9.90 7.76 6.64
C SER A 83 -9.41 6.85 7.77
N GLN A 84 -10.31 6.12 8.44
CA GLN A 84 -9.93 5.17 9.50
C GLN A 84 -9.21 3.95 8.93
N ALA A 85 -9.70 3.42 7.80
CA ALA A 85 -9.06 2.30 7.11
C ALA A 85 -7.66 2.69 6.61
N GLU A 86 -7.53 3.87 5.99
CA GLU A 86 -6.23 4.43 5.57
C GLU A 86 -5.28 4.65 6.75
N ALA A 87 -5.78 5.19 7.86
CA ALA A 87 -4.97 5.40 9.06
C ALA A 87 -4.46 4.07 9.64
N ALA A 88 -5.30 3.04 9.70
CA ALA A 88 -4.90 1.72 10.16
C ALA A 88 -3.85 1.07 9.24
N ALA A 89 -4.04 1.17 7.92
CA ALA A 89 -3.09 0.72 6.92
C ALA A 89 -1.74 1.42 7.10
N ARG A 90 -1.74 2.75 7.22
CA ARG A 90 -0.53 3.56 7.42
C ARG A 90 0.21 3.18 8.70
N MET A 91 -0.51 2.99 9.80
CA MET A 91 0.09 2.58 11.08
C MET A 91 0.74 1.19 10.96
N LYS A 92 0.09 0.25 10.26
CA LYS A 92 0.65 -1.09 10.02
C LYS A 92 1.88 -1.05 9.12
N TYR A 93 1.82 -0.28 8.04
CA TYR A 93 2.96 -0.04 7.17
C TYR A 93 4.16 0.52 7.95
N MET A 94 3.96 1.60 8.72
CA MET A 94 5.02 2.25 9.48
C MET A 94 5.62 1.31 10.53
N SER A 95 4.80 0.52 11.22
CA SER A 95 5.27 -0.48 12.17
C SER A 95 6.13 -1.57 11.50
N CYS A 96 5.69 -2.10 10.37
CA CYS A 96 6.44 -3.12 9.62
C CYS A 96 7.78 -2.56 9.14
N VAL A 97 7.79 -1.39 8.50
CA VAL A 97 9.02 -0.73 8.02
C VAL A 97 10.00 -0.44 9.16
N SER A 98 9.48 0.02 10.31
CA SER A 98 10.29 0.29 11.50
C SER A 98 10.93 -0.98 12.06
N SER A 99 10.21 -2.11 12.05
CA SER A 99 10.76 -3.41 12.46
C SER A 99 11.90 -3.90 11.55
N GLN A 100 11.93 -3.44 10.30
CA GLN A 100 12.98 -3.76 9.32
C GLN A 100 14.17 -2.78 9.34
N GLY A 101 14.20 -1.85 10.30
CA GLY A 101 15.31 -0.90 10.46
C GLY A 101 15.22 0.33 9.55
N TYR A 102 14.02 0.64 9.04
CA TYR A 102 13.76 1.79 8.18
C TYR A 102 12.82 2.80 8.84
N ARG A 103 12.93 4.07 8.43
CA ARG A 103 11.96 5.13 8.73
C ARG A 103 11.26 5.56 7.44
N ALA A 104 9.93 5.56 7.45
CA ALA A 104 9.12 5.98 6.31
C ALA A 104 8.98 7.52 6.22
N VAL A 105 9.60 8.05 5.17
CA VAL A 105 9.58 9.38 4.52
C VAL A 105 8.37 9.72 3.66
N PHE A 106 7.22 10.18 4.17
CA PHE A 106 6.13 10.62 3.27
C PHE A 106 6.36 12.07 2.84
N ASN A 107 6.45 12.31 1.53
CA ASN A 107 6.58 13.64 0.91
C ASN A 107 5.28 14.04 0.20
#